data_AF-A0A075ANU8-F1
#
_entry.id   AF-A0A075ANU8-F1
#
_cell.length_a   1.000
_cell.length_b   1.000
_cell.length_c   1.000
_cell.angle_alpha   90.00
_cell.angle_beta   90.00
_cell.angle_gamma   90.00
#
_symmetry.space_group_name_H-M   'P 1'
#
loop_
_entity.id
_entity.type
_entity.pdbx_description
1 polymer ?
#
loop_
_entity_poly.entity_id
_entity_poly.type
_entity_poly.pdbx_seq_one_letter_code
_entity_poly.pdbx_strand_id
1 'polypeptide(L)'
;MTKGLQCAAINAKCRKDVSNVLDTVKKIFLPDNDRVLKPRTKMIIVGAPNVGKSTLINNFRSMALGIAGKAVPVGKIPGITKTTVSKYALYDPGQMIKVNQHPLVYMLDSPGILVPNITNMNIACKLLIVGCVKEGMIEPVIAAKQFIKLMNEARNEKYFKFIGLNAPVSEDEEHKFLRQICNHHKIFKSGGDYDFQRAFEFVLRRFRDGHFGRISLDEPHDLGCLKKELQMKRFMKSLTRRERKEVKDSRSSNEMEIQERVQNFLGRESINLDD
;
A
#
# COMPACT_ATOMS: atom_id res chain seq x y z
N MET A 1 2.59 13.77 -10.61
CA MET A 1 2.94 12.87 -11.74
C MET A 1 1.90 11.76 -11.84
N THR A 2 0.93 11.93 -12.73
CA THR A 2 -0.04 10.91 -13.17
C THR A 2 -0.20 11.12 -14.67
N LYS A 3 0.87 10.88 -15.45
CA LYS A 3 0.79 11.03 -16.90
C LYS A 3 -0.23 9.99 -17.40
N GLY A 4 -1.35 10.44 -17.98
CA GLY A 4 -2.36 9.59 -18.61
C GLY A 4 -3.35 8.84 -17.70
N LEU A 5 -3.21 8.89 -16.36
CA LEU A 5 -4.11 8.19 -15.43
C LEU A 5 -5.15 9.13 -14.82
N GLN A 6 -6.42 8.73 -14.84
CA GLN A 6 -7.46 9.38 -14.04
C GLN A 6 -7.36 8.92 -12.59
N CYS A 7 -7.23 9.86 -11.66
CA CYS A 7 -7.08 9.57 -10.24
C CYS A 7 -8.16 10.29 -9.42
N ALA A 8 -8.73 9.58 -8.46
CA ALA A 8 -9.68 10.13 -7.51
C ALA A 8 -9.35 9.62 -6.10
N ALA A 9 -9.24 10.54 -5.14
CA ALA A 9 -9.16 10.20 -3.73
C ALA A 9 -10.58 9.93 -3.20
N ILE A 10 -10.80 8.76 -2.61
CA ILE A 10 -12.13 8.36 -2.11
C ILE A 10 -12.04 7.75 -0.73
N ASN A 11 -13.07 7.98 0.08
CA ASN A 11 -13.38 7.13 1.21
C ASN A 11 -14.39 6.07 0.74
N ALA A 12 -13.97 4.81 0.64
CA ALA A 12 -14.83 3.71 0.20
C ALA A 12 -16.07 3.49 1.09
N LYS A 13 -16.10 4.03 2.31
CA LYS A 13 -17.26 4.01 3.21
C LYS A 13 -18.18 5.23 3.05
N CYS A 14 -17.74 6.28 2.36
CA CYS A 14 -18.51 7.48 2.11
C CYS A 14 -19.40 7.29 0.88
N ARG A 15 -20.71 7.45 1.04
CA ARG A 15 -21.67 7.30 -0.05
C ARG A 15 -21.42 8.26 -1.22
N LYS A 16 -21.11 9.53 -0.89
CA LYS A 16 -20.86 10.57 -1.89
C LYS A 16 -19.65 10.23 -2.76
N ASP A 17 -18.55 9.82 -2.15
CA ASP A 17 -17.31 9.49 -2.87
C ASP A 17 -17.50 8.28 -3.79
N VAL A 18 -18.19 7.23 -3.29
CA VAL A 18 -18.50 6.04 -4.08
C VAL A 18 -19.40 6.39 -5.28
N SER A 19 -20.41 7.25 -5.10
CA SER A 19 -21.25 7.72 -6.21
C SER A 19 -20.43 8.44 -7.28
N ASN A 20 -19.53 9.34 -6.87
CA ASN A 20 -18.68 10.07 -7.80
C ASN A 20 -17.81 9.13 -8.66
N VAL A 21 -17.35 8.00 -8.11
CA VAL A 21 -16.61 6.99 -8.89
C VAL A 21 -17.51 6.33 -9.92
N LEU A 22 -18.75 5.95 -9.58
CA LEU A 22 -19.70 5.41 -10.56
C LEU A 22 -19.93 6.38 -11.71
N ASP A 23 -20.08 7.67 -11.40
CA ASP A 23 -20.36 8.67 -12.41
C ASP A 23 -19.17 8.89 -13.34
N THR A 24 -17.95 8.86 -12.80
CA THR A 24 -16.72 8.84 -13.63
C THR A 24 -16.64 7.60 -14.51
N VAL A 25 -16.93 6.41 -13.97
CA VAL A 25 -16.97 5.16 -14.74
C VAL A 25 -18.01 5.26 -15.87
N LYS A 26 -19.21 5.78 -15.59
CA LYS A 26 -20.23 6.00 -16.63
C LYS A 26 -19.71 6.90 -17.74
N LYS A 27 -19.06 8.01 -17.41
CA LYS A 27 -18.49 8.94 -18.41
C LYS A 27 -17.42 8.29 -19.29
N ILE A 28 -16.58 7.41 -18.71
CA ILE A 28 -15.52 6.71 -19.47
C ILE A 28 -16.12 5.68 -20.42
N PHE A 29 -17.10 4.89 -19.95
CA PHE A 29 -17.61 3.71 -20.67
C PHE A 29 -18.89 3.97 -21.48
N LEU A 30 -19.52 5.13 -21.35
CA LEU A 30 -20.71 5.54 -22.09
C LEU A 30 -20.50 6.92 -22.75
N PRO A 31 -19.64 7.04 -23.78
CA PRO A 31 -19.68 8.22 -24.63
C PRO A 31 -21.05 8.33 -25.32
N ASP A 32 -21.54 9.56 -25.50
CA ASP A 32 -22.94 9.96 -25.75
C ASP A 32 -23.65 9.32 -26.98
N ASN A 33 -23.02 8.44 -27.77
CA ASN A 33 -23.46 8.15 -29.14
C ASN A 33 -23.78 6.71 -29.56
N ASP A 34 -23.67 5.67 -28.74
CA ASP A 34 -24.04 4.31 -29.19
C ASP A 34 -25.24 3.70 -28.43
N ARG A 35 -26.42 3.93 -29.02
CA ARG A 35 -27.71 3.37 -28.60
C ARG A 35 -27.90 1.87 -28.89
N VAL A 36 -26.87 1.15 -29.35
CA VAL A 36 -27.05 -0.21 -29.92
C VAL A 36 -26.43 -1.35 -29.10
N LEU A 37 -25.58 -1.06 -28.11
CA LEU A 37 -25.11 -2.08 -27.17
C LEU A 37 -25.16 -1.49 -25.78
N LYS A 38 -26.12 -1.91 -24.92
CA LYS A 38 -26.01 -1.65 -23.47
C LYS A 38 -24.66 -2.24 -23.03
N PRO A 39 -23.61 -1.46 -22.73
CA PRO A 39 -22.33 -2.06 -22.42
C PRO A 39 -22.53 -2.82 -21.11
N ARG A 40 -22.43 -4.14 -21.17
CA ARG A 40 -22.22 -4.95 -19.96
C ARG A 40 -20.81 -4.62 -19.49
N THR A 41 -20.67 -3.53 -18.75
CA THR A 41 -19.37 -3.09 -18.26
C THR A 41 -18.92 -4.08 -17.19
N LYS A 42 -17.80 -4.76 -17.45
CA LYS A 42 -17.14 -5.66 -16.51
C LYS A 42 -15.89 -4.97 -16.00
N MET A 43 -15.77 -4.84 -14.68
CA MET A 43 -14.63 -4.20 -14.03
C MET A 43 -13.96 -5.19 -13.09
N ILE A 44 -12.64 -5.09 -12.97
CA ILE A 44 -11.87 -5.77 -11.93
C ILE A 44 -11.29 -4.69 -11.02
N ILE A 45 -11.38 -4.91 -9.70
CA ILE A 45 -10.69 -4.08 -8.74
C ILE A 45 -9.43 -4.82 -8.28
N VAL A 46 -8.28 -4.20 -8.49
CA VAL A 46 -6.96 -4.72 -8.14
C VAL A 46 -6.26 -3.83 -7.11
N GLY A 47 -5.36 -4.41 -6.32
CA GLY A 47 -4.57 -3.66 -5.34
C GLY A 47 -4.11 -4.53 -4.18
N ALA A 48 -3.28 -3.94 -3.32
CA ALA A 48 -2.71 -4.61 -2.15
C ALA A 48 -3.79 -5.14 -1.17
N PRO A 49 -3.45 -6.07 -0.26
CA PRO A 49 -4.34 -6.45 0.82
C PRO A 49 -4.81 -5.25 1.65
N ASN A 50 -6.02 -5.33 2.22
CA ASN A 50 -6.56 -4.33 3.15
C ASN A 50 -6.75 -2.88 2.63
N VAL A 51 -6.49 -2.58 1.35
CA VAL A 51 -6.74 -1.25 0.74
C VAL A 51 -8.22 -0.88 0.56
N GLY A 52 -9.15 -1.79 0.87
CA GLY A 52 -10.60 -1.53 0.82
C GLY A 52 -11.33 -2.02 -0.43
N LYS A 53 -10.73 -2.89 -1.26
CA LYS A 53 -11.35 -3.44 -2.49
C LYS A 53 -12.77 -4.00 -2.28
N SER A 54 -12.91 -4.97 -1.38
CA SER A 54 -14.19 -5.62 -1.06
C SER A 54 -15.17 -4.66 -0.38
N THR A 55 -14.67 -3.66 0.36
CA THR A 55 -15.53 -2.61 0.95
C THR A 55 -16.13 -1.74 -0.14
N LEU A 56 -15.33 -1.34 -1.11
CA LEU A 56 -15.76 -0.55 -2.25
C LEU A 56 -16.84 -1.29 -3.07
N ILE A 57 -16.64 -2.58 -3.38
CA ILE A 57 -17.63 -3.40 -4.11
C ILE A 57 -18.95 -3.51 -3.36
N ASN A 58 -18.91 -3.84 -2.06
CA ASN A 58 -20.11 -3.96 -1.24
C ASN A 58 -20.89 -2.64 -1.18
N ASN A 59 -20.20 -1.52 -1.08
CA ASN A 59 -20.83 -0.21 -1.03
C ASN A 59 -21.39 0.22 -2.40
N PHE A 60 -20.71 -0.08 -3.51
CA PHE A 60 -21.30 0.11 -4.84
C PHE A 60 -22.61 -0.68 -4.98
N ARG A 61 -22.60 -1.97 -4.66
CA ARG A 61 -23.79 -2.84 -4.73
C ARG A 61 -24.93 -2.32 -3.85
N SER A 62 -24.64 -1.97 -2.61
CA SER A 62 -25.65 -1.46 -1.68
C SER A 62 -26.24 -0.13 -2.15
N MET A 63 -25.43 0.77 -2.70
CA MET A 63 -25.89 2.09 -3.14
C MET A 63 -26.67 2.05 -4.46
N ALA A 64 -26.10 1.44 -5.50
CA ALA A 64 -26.68 1.51 -6.83
C ALA A 64 -27.82 0.48 -7.04
N LEU A 65 -27.89 -0.57 -6.22
CA LEU A 65 -28.97 -1.56 -6.31
C LEU A 65 -29.88 -1.60 -5.07
N GLY A 66 -29.57 -0.84 -4.01
CA GLY A 66 -30.35 -0.87 -2.76
C GLY A 66 -30.28 -2.19 -1.98
N ILE A 67 -29.38 -3.11 -2.36
CA ILE A 67 -29.34 -4.46 -1.78
C ILE A 67 -28.56 -4.44 -0.46
N ALA A 68 -29.21 -4.85 0.62
CA ALA A 68 -28.58 -5.03 1.93
C ALA A 68 -27.65 -6.27 1.95
N GLY A 69 -26.70 -6.27 2.90
CA GLY A 69 -25.76 -7.37 3.10
C GLY A 69 -24.48 -7.29 2.24
N LYS A 70 -23.49 -8.10 2.63
CA LYS A 70 -22.17 -8.15 1.99
C LYS A 70 -22.16 -9.24 0.92
N ALA A 71 -21.84 -8.88 -0.32
CA ALA A 71 -21.57 -9.85 -1.39
C ALA A 71 -20.16 -10.45 -1.27
N VAL A 72 -19.23 -9.70 -0.66
CA VAL A 72 -17.83 -10.11 -0.48
C VAL A 72 -17.43 -10.02 0.98
N PRO A 73 -16.67 -10.99 1.52
CA PRO A 73 -16.14 -10.88 2.88
C PRO A 73 -15.25 -9.64 3.05
N VAL A 74 -15.32 -9.02 4.23
CA VAL A 74 -14.50 -7.85 4.60
C VAL A 74 -13.93 -8.10 5.99
N GLY A 75 -12.62 -7.93 6.15
CA GLY A 75 -11.98 -7.91 7.46
C GLY A 75 -10.56 -7.34 7.41
N LYS A 76 -9.95 -7.17 8.58
CA LYS A 76 -8.64 -6.53 8.77
C LYS A 76 -7.45 -7.48 8.55
N ILE A 77 -7.70 -8.77 8.32
CA ILE A 77 -6.65 -9.79 8.14
C ILE A 77 -6.31 -9.90 6.64
N PRO A 78 -5.04 -9.72 6.24
CA PRO A 78 -4.60 -9.99 4.87
C PRO A 78 -4.97 -11.41 4.42
N GLY A 79 -5.47 -11.56 3.20
CA GLY A 79 -5.88 -12.85 2.64
C GLY A 79 -7.30 -13.31 2.98
N ILE A 80 -8.15 -12.44 3.55
CA ILE A 80 -9.55 -12.77 3.84
C ILE A 80 -10.38 -13.05 2.57
N THR A 81 -10.08 -12.36 1.47
CA THR A 81 -10.57 -12.72 0.14
C THR A 81 -9.77 -13.93 -0.33
N LYS A 82 -10.27 -15.12 -0.01
CA LYS A 82 -9.67 -16.42 -0.35
C LYS A 82 -10.06 -16.94 -1.73
N THR A 83 -11.11 -16.37 -2.33
CA THR A 83 -11.57 -16.79 -3.65
C THR A 83 -10.49 -16.47 -4.67
N THR A 84 -9.78 -17.50 -5.12
CA THR A 84 -8.85 -17.40 -6.23
C THR A 84 -9.65 -16.98 -7.45
N VAL A 85 -9.38 -15.78 -7.96
CA VAL A 85 -9.87 -15.36 -9.26
C VAL A 85 -9.33 -16.37 -10.28
N SER A 86 -10.19 -17.28 -10.72
CA SER A 86 -9.85 -18.25 -11.76
C SER A 86 -9.46 -17.52 -13.04
N LYS A 87 -8.63 -18.14 -13.89
CA LYS A 87 -8.37 -17.65 -15.26
C LYS A 87 -9.67 -17.36 -16.03
N TYR A 88 -10.76 -18.03 -15.65
CA TYR A 88 -12.09 -17.89 -16.25
C TYR A 88 -13.04 -16.98 -15.47
N ALA A 89 -12.61 -16.30 -14.40
CA ALA A 89 -13.51 -15.52 -13.53
C ALA A 89 -14.25 -14.37 -14.26
N LEU A 90 -13.68 -13.85 -15.36
CA LEU A 90 -14.37 -12.87 -16.21
C LEU A 90 -15.48 -13.49 -17.08
N TYR A 91 -15.43 -14.81 -17.28
CA TYR A 91 -16.35 -15.61 -18.08
C TYR A 91 -17.32 -16.42 -17.20
N ASP A 92 -17.00 -16.60 -15.91
CA ASP A 92 -17.86 -17.20 -14.89
C ASP A 92 -18.79 -16.14 -14.29
N PRO A 93 -20.09 -16.15 -14.64
CA PRO A 93 -21.04 -15.16 -14.12
C PRO A 93 -21.23 -15.27 -12.60
N GLY A 94 -20.93 -16.43 -12.00
CA GLY A 94 -21.08 -16.68 -10.56
C GLY A 94 -20.07 -15.91 -9.70
N GLN A 95 -18.93 -15.50 -10.27
CA GLN A 95 -17.90 -14.73 -9.58
C GLN A 95 -18.06 -13.21 -9.75
N MET A 96 -18.87 -12.80 -10.72
CA MET A 96 -19.12 -11.39 -11.01
C MET A 96 -20.24 -10.84 -10.13
N ILE A 97 -19.94 -9.76 -9.42
CA ILE A 97 -20.91 -9.10 -8.55
C ILE A 97 -21.55 -7.98 -9.33
N LYS A 98 -22.85 -8.10 -9.56
CA LYS A 98 -23.64 -7.00 -10.11
C LYS A 98 -23.64 -5.84 -9.12
N VAL A 99 -23.21 -4.66 -9.59
CA VAL A 99 -23.11 -3.46 -8.75
C VAL A 99 -23.98 -2.31 -9.23
N ASN A 100 -24.39 -2.30 -10.50
CA ASN A 100 -25.32 -1.29 -11.02
C ASN A 100 -26.23 -1.92 -12.10
N GLN A 101 -27.45 -1.39 -12.22
CA GLN A 101 -28.44 -1.84 -13.21
C GLN A 101 -28.45 -0.93 -14.46
N HIS A 102 -28.24 0.38 -14.27
CA HIS A 102 -28.28 1.38 -15.35
C HIS A 102 -27.12 2.37 -15.22
N PRO A 103 -26.04 2.22 -16.03
CA PRO A 103 -25.74 1.07 -16.90
C PRO A 103 -25.55 -0.24 -16.12
N LEU A 104 -25.64 -1.36 -16.83
CA LEU A 104 -25.42 -2.67 -16.24
C LEU A 104 -23.93 -2.89 -15.99
N VAL A 105 -23.51 -2.81 -14.73
CA VAL A 105 -22.10 -2.93 -14.31
C VAL A 105 -21.92 -4.13 -13.39
N TYR A 106 -20.90 -4.92 -13.69
CA TYR A 106 -20.42 -6.02 -12.86
C TYR A 106 -18.99 -5.75 -12.40
N MET A 107 -18.69 -6.09 -11.15
CA MET A 107 -17.36 -6.00 -10.55
C MET A 107 -16.89 -7.36 -10.07
N LEU A 108 -15.61 -7.64 -10.27
CA LEU A 108 -14.92 -8.80 -9.75
C LEU A 108 -14.00 -8.36 -8.61
N ASP A 109 -14.17 -8.96 -7.42
CA ASP A 109 -13.20 -8.78 -6.33
C ASP A 109 -12.00 -9.69 -6.57
N SER A 110 -10.81 -9.14 -6.39
CA SER A 110 -9.57 -9.91 -6.47
C SER A 110 -8.91 -10.03 -5.09
N PRO A 111 -8.22 -11.16 -4.80
CA PRO A 111 -7.30 -11.23 -3.67
C PRO A 111 -6.31 -10.06 -3.68
N GLY A 112 -5.88 -9.63 -2.50
CA GLY A 112 -4.86 -8.59 -2.42
C GLY A 112 -3.53 -9.06 -3.00
N ILE A 113 -2.99 -8.32 -3.96
CA ILE A 113 -1.72 -8.66 -4.61
C ILE A 113 -0.62 -7.77 -4.02
N LEU A 114 0.41 -8.40 -3.46
CA LEU A 114 1.66 -7.73 -3.09
C LEU A 114 2.75 -8.09 -4.11
N VAL A 115 3.75 -7.21 -4.23
CA VAL A 115 4.94 -7.48 -5.02
C VAL A 115 5.67 -8.68 -4.42
N PRO A 116 6.00 -9.72 -5.20
CA PRO A 116 6.78 -10.86 -4.69
C PRO A 116 8.19 -10.36 -4.34
N ASN A 117 8.62 -10.61 -3.11
CA ASN A 117 9.94 -10.23 -2.56
C ASN A 117 10.14 -8.73 -2.30
N ILE A 118 9.49 -8.22 -1.25
CA ILE A 118 9.78 -6.90 -0.71
C ILE A 118 11.17 -6.92 -0.06
N THR A 119 12.16 -6.36 -0.75
CA THR A 119 13.56 -6.34 -0.28
C THR A 119 13.93 -5.07 0.49
N ASN A 120 13.16 -4.00 0.29
CA ASN A 120 13.40 -2.72 0.96
C ASN A 120 12.66 -2.72 2.31
N MET A 121 13.41 -2.64 3.41
CA MET A 121 12.85 -2.68 4.76
C MET A 121 11.92 -1.51 5.07
N ASN A 122 12.18 -0.32 4.51
CA ASN A 122 11.31 0.83 4.66
C ASN A 122 9.92 0.53 4.04
N ILE A 123 9.90 0.01 2.81
CA ILE A 123 8.64 -0.39 2.15
C ILE A 123 7.93 -1.49 2.94
N ALA A 124 8.68 -2.51 3.40
CA ALA A 124 8.12 -3.60 4.20
C ALA A 124 7.45 -3.09 5.49
N CYS A 125 8.12 -2.16 6.18
CA CYS A 125 7.60 -1.53 7.39
C CYS A 125 6.39 -0.63 7.10
N LYS A 126 6.41 0.19 6.05
CA LYS A 126 5.22 0.99 5.66
C LYS A 126 4.02 0.08 5.37
N LEU A 127 4.22 -1.02 4.64
CA LEU A 127 3.19 -2.02 4.34
C LEU A 127 2.69 -2.74 5.60
N LEU A 128 3.56 -3.02 6.57
CA LEU A 128 3.17 -3.51 7.88
C LEU A 128 2.33 -2.47 8.64
N ILE A 129 2.76 -1.21 8.66
CA ILE A 129 2.08 -0.14 9.40
C ILE A 129 0.64 0.06 8.89
N VAL A 130 0.43 0.11 7.57
CA VAL A 130 -0.91 0.23 6.97
C VAL A 130 -1.70 -1.09 6.97
N GLY A 131 -1.08 -2.20 7.36
CA GLY A 131 -1.73 -3.51 7.50
C GLY A 131 -1.85 -4.31 6.21
N CYS A 132 -1.09 -3.99 5.17
CA CYS A 132 -0.99 -4.81 3.96
C CYS A 132 -0.20 -6.12 4.22
N VAL A 133 0.75 -6.09 5.15
CA VAL A 133 1.55 -7.23 5.60
C VAL A 133 1.09 -7.66 6.99
N LYS A 134 1.12 -8.97 7.26
CA LYS A 134 0.71 -9.56 8.54
C LYS A 134 1.66 -9.13 9.66
N GLU A 135 1.09 -8.89 10.84
CA GLU A 135 1.84 -8.67 12.08
C GLU A 135 2.72 -9.89 12.42
N GLY A 136 3.90 -9.64 12.99
CA GLY A 136 4.89 -10.67 13.34
C GLY A 136 5.83 -11.08 12.19
N MET A 137 5.60 -10.58 10.97
CA MET A 137 6.52 -10.80 9.83
C MET A 137 7.81 -9.97 9.92
N ILE A 138 7.79 -8.90 10.71
CA ILE A 138 8.94 -8.01 10.96
C ILE A 138 9.08 -7.91 12.48
N GLU A 139 10.31 -7.96 12.97
CA GLU A 139 10.61 -7.81 14.39
C GLU A 139 10.06 -6.47 14.92
N PRO A 140 9.39 -6.46 16.10
CA PRO A 140 8.73 -5.25 16.61
C PRO A 140 9.69 -4.10 16.87
N VAL A 141 10.95 -4.39 17.21
CA VAL A 141 12.00 -3.39 17.45
C VAL A 141 12.33 -2.65 16.14
N ILE A 142 12.60 -3.38 15.07
CA ILE A 142 12.86 -2.82 13.72
C ILE A 142 11.67 -2.00 13.24
N ALA A 143 10.46 -2.54 13.39
CA ALA A 143 9.26 -1.86 12.94
C ALA A 143 8.96 -0.59 13.78
N ALA A 144 9.25 -0.62 15.09
CA ALA A 144 9.13 0.53 15.97
C ALA A 144 10.10 1.64 15.60
N LYS A 145 11.36 1.32 15.33
CA LYS A 145 12.36 2.29 14.83
C LYS A 145 11.87 3.01 13.58
N GLN A 146 11.41 2.25 12.58
CA GLN A 146 10.89 2.85 11.35
C GLN A 146 9.60 3.64 11.58
N PHE A 147 8.73 3.21 12.50
CA PHE A 147 7.53 3.96 12.86
C PHE A 147 7.87 5.30 13.49
N ILE A 148 8.79 5.33 14.48
CA ILE A 148 9.27 6.56 15.14
C ILE A 148 9.83 7.53 14.10
N LYS A 149 10.71 7.04 13.21
CA LYS A 149 11.25 7.80 12.09
C LYS A 149 10.15 8.50 11.28
N LEU A 150 9.20 7.71 10.76
CA LEU A 150 8.13 8.23 9.90
C LEU A 150 7.23 9.24 10.65
N MET A 151 6.97 9.02 11.94
CA MET A 151 6.18 9.97 12.72
C MET A 151 6.94 11.27 13.00
N ASN A 152 8.25 11.20 13.21
CA ASN A 152 9.10 12.38 13.40
C ASN A 152 9.23 13.19 12.11
N GLU A 153 9.44 12.52 10.97
CA GLU A 153 9.46 13.14 9.63
C GLU A 153 8.13 13.84 9.33
N ALA A 154 7.01 13.21 9.70
CA ALA A 154 5.67 13.80 9.60
C ALA A 154 5.37 14.88 10.68
N ARG A 155 6.32 15.20 11.55
CA ARG A 155 6.17 16.12 12.70
C ARG A 155 4.94 15.83 13.54
N ASN A 156 4.61 14.55 13.70
CA ASN A 156 3.39 14.13 14.36
C ASN A 156 3.60 14.07 15.87
N GLU A 157 3.07 15.03 16.63
CA GLU A 157 3.24 15.00 18.08
C GLU A 157 2.34 13.98 18.80
N LYS A 158 1.32 13.46 18.12
CA LYS A 158 0.29 12.62 18.76
C LYS A 158 0.82 11.25 19.15
N TYR A 159 1.81 10.70 18.42
CA TYR A 159 2.31 9.35 18.70
C TYR A 159 3.08 9.27 20.03
N PHE A 160 3.83 10.31 20.40
CA PHE A 160 4.58 10.33 21.66
C PHE A 160 3.72 10.83 22.83
N LYS A 161 2.81 11.77 22.59
CA LYS A 161 1.81 12.18 23.60
C LYS A 161 0.91 11.02 24.03
N PHE A 162 0.60 10.12 23.09
CA PHE A 162 -0.17 8.91 23.34
C PHE A 162 0.45 7.97 24.40
N ILE A 163 1.77 8.01 24.59
CA ILE A 163 2.50 7.22 25.59
C ILE A 163 2.98 8.07 26.78
N GLY A 164 2.41 9.26 26.95
CA GLY A 164 2.70 10.17 28.07
C GLY A 164 4.04 10.89 27.96
N LEU A 165 4.62 11.01 26.77
CA LEU A 165 5.83 11.78 26.54
C LEU A 165 5.50 13.20 26.06
N ASN A 166 6.38 14.15 26.34
CA ASN A 166 6.23 15.56 25.97
C ASN A 166 7.17 15.98 24.81
N ALA A 167 8.01 15.06 24.32
CA ALA A 167 8.94 15.31 23.25
C ALA A 167 8.99 14.10 22.29
N PRO A 168 9.39 14.32 21.02
CA PRO A 168 9.68 13.24 20.08
C PRO A 168 10.71 12.25 20.63
N VAL A 169 10.54 10.98 20.27
CA VAL A 169 11.50 9.92 20.61
C VAL A 169 12.57 9.82 19.53
N SER A 170 13.83 9.62 19.91
CA SER A 170 14.89 9.37 18.93
C SER A 170 14.70 8.01 18.24
N GLU A 171 15.14 7.87 16.99
CA GLU A 171 15.08 6.60 16.23
C GLU A 171 15.93 5.49 16.85
N ASP A 172 16.91 5.83 17.69
CA ASP A 172 17.78 4.88 18.41
C ASP A 172 17.27 4.56 19.84
N GLU A 173 16.06 5.04 20.18
CA GLU A 173 15.39 4.77 21.45
C GLU A 173 14.17 3.84 21.28
N GLU A 174 14.13 3.00 20.24
CA GLU A 174 13.01 2.13 19.91
C GLU A 174 12.65 1.14 21.05
N HIS A 175 13.66 0.65 21.79
CA HIS A 175 13.42 -0.19 22.97
C HIS A 175 12.76 0.58 24.10
N LYS A 176 13.18 1.83 24.33
CA LYS A 176 12.60 2.69 25.37
C LYS A 176 11.16 3.05 25.02
N PHE A 177 10.89 3.35 23.75
CA PHE A 177 9.54 3.56 23.22
C PHE A 177 8.63 2.35 23.51
N LEU A 178 9.07 1.14 23.16
CA LEU A 178 8.30 -0.09 23.39
C LEU A 178 8.08 -0.38 24.87
N ARG A 179 9.10 -0.21 25.72
CA ARG A 179 8.96 -0.35 27.19
C ARG A 179 7.96 0.66 27.76
N GLN A 180 7.97 1.90 27.29
CA GLN A 180 7.02 2.93 27.71
C GLN A 180 5.58 2.53 27.36
N ILE A 181 5.35 1.99 26.15
CA ILE A 181 4.04 1.45 25.75
C ILE A 181 3.61 0.33 26.70
N CYS A 182 4.50 -0.63 26.96
CA CYS A 182 4.19 -1.74 27.87
C CYS A 182 3.79 -1.26 29.26
N ASN A 183 4.55 -0.32 29.83
CA ASN A 183 4.29 0.21 31.16
C ASN A 183 3.00 1.04 31.24
N HIS A 184 2.76 1.88 30.24
CA HIS A 184 1.60 2.76 30.17
C HIS A 184 0.31 1.99 29.94
N HIS A 185 0.34 0.94 29.10
CA HIS A 185 -0.84 0.16 28.73
C HIS A 185 -0.93 -1.22 29.40
N LYS A 186 -0.03 -1.51 30.35
CA LYS A 186 0.05 -2.78 31.08
C LYS A 186 0.13 -4.01 30.16
N ILE A 187 1.01 -3.94 29.16
CA ILE A 187 1.23 -5.01 28.17
C ILE A 187 2.46 -5.83 28.55
N PHE A 188 2.22 -7.02 29.10
CA PHE A 188 3.25 -7.94 29.58
C PHE A 188 2.95 -9.38 29.17
N LYS A 189 4.00 -10.20 29.10
CA LYS A 189 3.91 -11.65 28.94
C LYS A 189 3.54 -12.30 30.27
N SER A 190 3.15 -13.58 30.22
CA SER A 190 3.10 -14.41 31.42
C SER A 190 4.49 -14.48 32.05
N GLY A 191 4.62 -14.10 33.32
CA GLY A 191 5.91 -13.99 34.02
C GLY A 191 6.42 -12.55 34.24
N GLY A 192 5.72 -11.54 33.73
CA GLY A 192 6.02 -10.12 34.01
C GLY A 192 6.98 -9.45 33.02
N ASP A 193 7.54 -10.19 32.08
CA ASP A 193 8.39 -9.63 31.02
C ASP A 193 7.60 -8.76 30.03
N TYR A 194 8.28 -7.78 29.43
CA TYR A 194 7.67 -6.93 28.40
C TYR A 194 7.27 -7.73 27.15
N ASP A 195 6.04 -7.51 26.66
CA ASP A 195 5.57 -8.06 25.39
C ASP A 195 5.66 -7.01 24.27
N PHE A 196 6.85 -6.85 23.69
CA PHE A 196 7.09 -5.90 22.62
C PHE A 196 6.29 -6.17 21.35
N GLN A 197 5.97 -7.44 21.07
CA GLN A 197 5.15 -7.80 19.92
C GLN A 197 3.74 -7.22 20.10
N ARG A 198 3.07 -7.52 21.21
CA ARG A 198 1.73 -6.98 21.51
C ARG A 198 1.74 -5.47 21.67
N ALA A 199 2.80 -4.90 22.24
CA ALA A 199 2.94 -3.46 22.39
C ALA A 199 2.97 -2.76 21.03
N PHE A 200 3.73 -3.27 20.06
CA PHE A 200 3.79 -2.66 18.75
C PHE A 200 2.49 -2.91 17.94
N GLU A 201 1.90 -4.10 18.01
CA GLU A 201 0.58 -4.38 17.41
C GLU A 201 -0.50 -3.42 17.93
N PHE A 202 -0.43 -3.07 19.23
CA PHE A 202 -1.30 -2.09 19.83
C PHE A 202 -1.11 -0.69 19.21
N VAL A 203 0.13 -0.24 19.03
CA VAL A 203 0.43 1.03 18.33
C VAL A 203 -0.12 1.01 16.90
N LEU A 204 0.13 -0.07 16.15
CA LEU A 204 -0.37 -0.21 14.77
C LEU A 204 -1.89 -0.11 14.71
N ARG A 205 -2.60 -0.73 15.66
CA ARG A 205 -4.06 -0.63 15.75
C ARG A 205 -4.51 0.81 15.97
N ARG A 206 -3.89 1.53 16.91
CA ARG A 206 -4.23 2.95 17.17
C ARG A 206 -3.94 3.84 15.98
N PHE A 207 -2.82 3.62 15.28
CA PHE A 207 -2.49 4.28 14.03
C PHE A 207 -3.59 4.07 12.98
N ARG A 208 -3.94 2.81 12.70
CA ARG A 208 -4.93 2.45 11.66
C ARG A 208 -6.35 2.88 11.98
N ASP A 209 -6.69 2.97 13.26
CA ASP A 209 -7.98 3.51 13.72
C ASP A 209 -8.00 5.06 13.73
N GLY A 210 -6.90 5.73 13.33
CA GLY A 210 -6.83 7.17 13.10
C GLY A 210 -6.52 8.01 14.35
N HIS A 211 -6.11 7.40 15.46
CA HIS A 211 -5.82 8.12 16.71
C HIS A 211 -4.67 9.13 16.57
N PHE A 212 -3.76 8.90 15.62
CA PHE A 212 -2.65 9.80 15.33
C PHE A 212 -2.98 10.83 14.24
N GLY A 213 -4.25 10.94 13.81
CA GLY A 213 -4.71 11.87 12.78
C GLY A 213 -4.57 11.34 11.36
N ARG A 214 -4.71 12.25 10.38
CA ARG A 214 -4.52 11.94 8.96
C ARG A 214 -3.04 12.02 8.63
N ILE A 215 -2.48 10.91 8.17
CA ILE A 215 -1.04 10.78 7.91
C ILE A 215 -0.86 10.12 6.54
N SER A 216 0.03 10.66 5.73
CA SER A 216 0.60 9.95 4.58
C SER A 216 1.98 9.44 4.99
N LEU A 217 2.27 8.17 4.71
CA LEU A 217 3.61 7.61 4.95
C LEU A 217 4.54 7.79 3.75
N ASP A 218 3.99 8.20 2.60
CA ASP A 218 4.73 8.46 1.37
C ASP A 218 4.52 9.91 0.95
N GLU A 219 5.59 10.51 0.46
CA GLU A 219 5.59 11.81 -0.19
C GLU A 219 5.82 11.65 -1.71
N PRO A 220 5.35 12.58 -2.57
CA PRO A 220 5.52 12.45 -4.02
C PRO A 220 6.98 12.27 -4.47
N HIS A 221 7.95 12.81 -3.72
CA HIS A 221 9.36 12.70 -4.03
C HIS A 221 9.94 11.29 -3.76
N ASP A 222 9.34 10.51 -2.85
CA ASP A 222 9.76 9.13 -2.54
C ASP A 222 9.70 8.23 -3.79
N LEU A 223 8.74 8.48 -4.68
CA LEU A 223 8.59 7.74 -5.93
C LEU A 223 9.80 7.94 -6.86
N GLY A 224 10.38 9.14 -6.88
CA GLY A 224 11.60 9.43 -7.64
C GLY A 224 12.79 8.64 -7.13
N CYS A 225 12.97 8.59 -5.80
CA CYS A 225 14.02 7.80 -5.15
C CYS A 225 13.84 6.31 -5.43
N LEU A 226 12.62 5.77 -5.34
CA LEU A 226 12.34 4.36 -5.60
C LEU A 226 12.61 3.99 -7.07
N LYS A 227 12.23 4.85 -8.01
CA LYS A 227 12.54 4.66 -9.44
C LYS A 227 14.04 4.58 -9.68
N LYS A 228 14.82 5.48 -9.08
CA LYS A 228 16.30 5.45 -9.15
C LYS A 228 16.87 4.17 -8.53
N GLU A 229 16.35 3.73 -7.39
CA GLU A 229 16.79 2.49 -6.74
C GLU A 229 16.50 1.26 -7.62
N LEU A 230 15.32 1.19 -8.25
CA LEU A 230 14.94 0.11 -9.16
C LEU A 230 15.80 0.10 -10.43
N GLN A 231 16.01 1.27 -11.03
CA GLN A 231 16.89 1.43 -12.19
C GLN A 231 18.32 1.00 -11.85
N MET A 232 18.84 1.43 -10.70
CA MET A 232 20.16 1.00 -10.22
C MET A 232 20.23 -0.51 -9.97
N LYS A 233 19.19 -1.11 -9.38
CA LYS A 233 19.11 -2.58 -9.21
C LYS A 233 19.11 -3.32 -10.55
N ARG A 234 18.44 -2.79 -11.58
CA ARG A 234 18.46 -3.34 -12.94
C ARG A 234 19.84 -3.21 -13.57
N PHE A 235 20.46 -2.05 -13.47
CA PHE A 235 21.83 -1.82 -13.92
C PHE A 235 22.82 -2.78 -13.25
N MET A 236 22.78 -2.88 -11.91
CA MET A 236 23.63 -3.81 -11.18
C MET A 236 23.39 -5.26 -11.61
N LYS A 237 22.15 -5.63 -11.98
CA LYS A 237 21.85 -6.96 -12.51
C LYS A 237 22.40 -7.19 -13.92
N SER A 238 22.48 -6.18 -14.78
CA SER A 238 23.08 -6.31 -16.12
C SER A 238 24.60 -6.46 -16.10
N LEU A 239 25.27 -6.03 -15.03
CA LEU A 239 26.72 -6.17 -14.87
C LEU A 239 27.14 -7.61 -14.55
N THR A 240 28.33 -7.98 -15.02
CA THR A 240 29.04 -9.22 -14.68
C THR A 240 29.52 -9.22 -13.21
N ARG A 241 29.90 -10.38 -12.68
CA ARG A 241 30.39 -10.49 -11.29
C ARG A 241 31.62 -9.62 -11.01
N ARG A 242 32.53 -9.46 -11.98
CA ARG A 242 33.73 -8.62 -11.87
C ARG A 242 33.35 -7.13 -11.81
N GLU A 243 32.54 -6.69 -12.76
CA GLU A 243 32.06 -5.29 -12.82
C GLU A 243 31.25 -4.89 -11.58
N ARG A 244 30.40 -5.80 -11.04
CA ARG A 244 29.68 -5.52 -9.78
C ARG A 244 30.61 -5.33 -8.59
N LYS A 245 31.77 -6.00 -8.59
CA LYS A 245 32.77 -5.88 -7.53
C LYS A 245 33.49 -4.53 -7.68
N GLU A 246 33.89 -4.16 -8.89
CA GLU A 246 34.48 -2.84 -9.20
C GLU A 246 33.55 -1.67 -8.83
N VAL A 247 32.26 -1.77 -9.14
CA VAL A 247 31.26 -0.75 -8.77
C VAL A 247 31.03 -0.66 -7.25
N LYS A 248 31.23 -1.75 -6.50
CA LYS A 248 31.10 -1.75 -5.03
C LYS A 248 32.37 -1.29 -4.32
N ASP A 249 33.53 -1.58 -4.91
CA ASP A 249 34.85 -1.28 -4.38
C ASP A 249 35.32 0.13 -4.78
N SER A 250 34.46 0.97 -5.35
CA SER A 250 34.77 2.32 -5.83
C SER A 250 35.23 3.23 -4.68
N ARG A 251 36.54 3.16 -4.41
CA ARG A 251 37.37 4.15 -3.73
C ARG A 251 38.56 4.63 -4.59
N SER A 252 38.68 4.22 -5.87
CA SER A 252 39.80 4.67 -6.73
C SER A 252 39.51 4.65 -8.24
N SER A 253 40.06 5.65 -8.92
CA SER A 253 40.45 5.80 -10.35
C SER A 253 39.41 5.73 -11.48
N ASN A 254 38.29 4.98 -11.36
CA ASN A 254 37.33 4.80 -12.48
C ASN A 254 35.91 5.34 -12.20
N GLU A 255 35.74 6.23 -11.23
CA GLU A 255 34.41 6.78 -10.87
C GLU A 255 33.70 7.48 -12.04
N MET A 256 34.44 8.23 -12.86
CA MET A 256 33.89 8.93 -14.03
C MET A 256 33.34 7.97 -15.09
N GLU A 257 34.07 6.88 -15.39
CA GLU A 257 33.64 5.86 -16.36
C GLU A 257 32.41 5.10 -15.85
N ILE A 258 32.36 4.81 -14.54
CA ILE A 258 31.20 4.17 -13.92
C ILE A 258 29.98 5.11 -13.94
N GLN A 259 30.16 6.40 -13.63
CA GLN A 259 29.09 7.40 -13.71
C GLN A 259 28.54 7.54 -15.14
N GLU A 260 29.42 7.55 -16.15
CA GLU A 260 29.02 7.64 -17.55
C GLU A 260 28.24 6.39 -18.00
N ARG A 261 28.68 5.18 -17.61
CA ARG A 261 27.94 3.94 -17.87
C ARG A 261 26.57 3.92 -17.21
N VAL A 262 26.46 4.43 -15.98
CA VAL A 262 25.18 4.59 -15.28
C VAL A 262 24.30 5.57 -16.04
N GLN A 263 24.80 6.75 -16.43
CA GLN A 263 24.02 7.72 -17.19
C GLN A 263 23.55 7.19 -18.54
N ASN A 264 24.41 6.49 -19.28
CA ASN A 264 24.07 5.87 -20.56
C ASN A 264 22.98 4.79 -20.42
N PHE A 265 23.05 3.96 -19.36
CA PHE A 265 22.01 2.97 -19.07
C PHE A 265 20.69 3.63 -18.69
N LEU A 266 20.73 4.64 -17.81
CA LEU A 266 19.54 5.39 -17.38
C LEU A 266 18.89 6.12 -18.56
N GLY A 267 19.68 6.73 -19.43
CA GLY A 267 19.22 7.40 -20.65
C GLY A 267 18.44 6.48 -21.59
N ARG A 268 18.92 5.23 -21.76
CA ARG A 268 18.25 4.20 -22.57
C ARG A 268 16.93 3.70 -21.95
N GLU A 269 16.82 3.62 -20.63
CA GLU A 269 15.55 3.27 -19.98
C GLU A 269 14.53 4.42 -19.99
N SER A 270 14.97 5.69 -19.88
CA SER A 270 14.05 6.83 -20.01
C SER A 270 13.36 6.90 -21.37
N ILE A 271 14.05 6.50 -22.45
CA ILE A 271 13.46 6.44 -23.80
C ILE A 271 12.37 5.36 -23.90
N ASN A 272 12.50 4.25 -23.15
CA ASN A 272 11.53 3.13 -23.18
C ASN A 272 10.39 3.25 -22.15
N LEU A 273 10.37 4.31 -21.33
CA LEU A 273 9.38 4.51 -20.25
C LEU A 273 8.40 5.66 -20.54
N ASP A 274 8.61 6.40 -21.63
CA ASP A 274 7.70 7.45 -22.13
C ASP A 274 6.81 6.95 -23.31
N ASP A 275 6.94 5.68 -23.71
CA ASP A 275 6.03 4.93 -24.62
C ASP A 275 5.08 4.02 -23.82
#